data_AF-A0A0F9GDY2-F1
#
_entry.id   AF-A0A0F9GDY2-F1
#
_cell.length_a   1.000
_cell.length_b   1.000
_cell.length_c   1.000
_cell.angle_alpha   90.00
_cell.angle_beta   90.00
_cell.angle_gamma   90.00
#
_symmetry.space_group_name_H-M   'P 1'
#
loop_
_entity.id
_entity.type
_entity.pdbx_description
1 polymer ?
#
loop_
_entity_poly.entity_id
_entity_poly.type
_entity_poly.pdbx_seq_one_letter_code
_entity_poly.pdbx_strand_id
1 'polypeptide(L)'
;DLAETLDRISDSIREIHRLEKRVETLTAPGRAAARWMGAMPAVMLIILRVIWPEGVALLFTDDVGRLILFIIVVLNVVGFLWIRKIVSIDI
;
A
#
# COMPACT_ATOMS: atom_id res chain seq x y z
N ASP A 1 -34.15 6.94 -33.99
CA ASP A 1 -34.13 7.02 -32.52
C ASP A 1 -33.53 5.83 -31.78
N LEU A 2 -34.13 4.63 -31.78
CA LEU A 2 -33.60 3.52 -30.98
C LEU A 2 -32.21 3.05 -31.42
N ALA A 3 -31.98 2.94 -32.74
CA ALA A 3 -30.69 2.57 -33.29
C ALA A 3 -29.59 3.57 -32.93
N GLU A 4 -29.90 4.87 -32.98
CA GLU A 4 -28.97 5.94 -32.65
C GLU A 4 -28.67 6.01 -31.14
N THR A 5 -29.68 5.72 -30.31
CA THR A 5 -29.50 5.65 -28.85
C THR A 5 -28.66 4.42 -28.46
N LEU A 6 -28.85 3.30 -29.14
CA LEU A 6 -28.06 2.07 -28.95
C LEU A 6 -26.60 2.23 -29.37
N ASP A 7 -26.34 2.95 -30.47
CA ASP A 7 -24.98 3.29 -30.90
C ASP A 7 -24.27 4.16 -29.85
N ARG A 8 -24.95 5.19 -29.33
CA ARG A 8 -24.40 6.05 -28.27
C ARG A 8 -24.07 5.28 -26.98
N ILE A 9 -24.92 4.33 -26.59
CA ILE A 9 -24.67 3.45 -25.44
C ILE A 9 -23.47 2.54 -25.72
N SER A 10 -23.38 1.97 -26.93
CA SER A 10 -22.29 1.08 -27.34
C SER A 10 -20.94 1.80 -27.37
N ASP A 11 -20.92 3.09 -27.74
CA ASP A 11 -19.73 3.92 -27.70
C ASP A 11 -19.36 4.29 -26.26
N SER A 12 -20.34 4.62 -25.43
CA SER A 12 -20.12 4.89 -24.00
C SER A 12 -19.54 3.68 -23.26
N ILE A 13 -20.04 2.47 -23.55
CA ILE A 13 -19.51 1.22 -22.96
C ILE A 13 -18.05 1.00 -23.37
N ARG A 14 -17.70 1.23 -24.64
CA ARG A 14 -16.32 1.14 -25.10
C ARG A 14 -15.41 2.15 -24.42
N GLU A 15 -15.92 3.36 -24.16
CA GLU A 15 -15.18 4.40 -23.45
C GLU A 15 -14.95 4.05 -21.98
N ILE A 16 -15.94 3.48 -21.29
CA ILE A 16 -15.80 2.97 -19.92
C ILE A 16 -14.73 1.87 -19.86
N HIS A 17 -14.77 0.89 -20.77
CA HIS A 17 -13.75 -0.16 -20.86
C HIS A 17 -12.33 0.40 -21.09
N ARG A 18 -12.23 1.50 -21.86
CA ARG A 18 -10.95 2.17 -22.11
C ARG A 18 -10.45 2.90 -20.86
N LEU A 19 -11.36 3.47 -20.06
CA LEU A 19 -11.03 4.11 -18.79
C LEU A 19 -10.59 3.10 -17.73
N GLU A 20 -11.29 1.97 -17.59
CA GLU A 20 -10.93 0.89 -16.66
C GLU A 20 -9.49 0.39 -16.91
N LYS A 21 -9.15 0.08 -18.17
CA LYS A 21 -7.78 -0.33 -18.55
C LYS A 21 -6.73 0.75 -18.25
N ARG A 22 -7.12 2.03 -18.33
CA ARG A 22 -6.22 3.16 -18.05
C ARG A 22 -6.01 3.34 -16.55
N VAL A 23 -7.04 3.12 -15.74
CA VAL A 23 -6.93 3.08 -14.27
C VAL A 23 -6.02 1.93 -13.85
N GLU A 24 -6.23 0.73 -14.38
CA GLU A 24 -5.43 -0.45 -14.04
C GLU A 24 -3.93 -0.25 -14.32
N THR A 25 -3.59 0.36 -15.45
CA THR A 25 -2.20 0.67 -15.82
C THR A 25 -1.60 1.83 -15.03
N LEU A 26 -2.39 2.84 -14.66
CA LEU A 26 -1.93 3.95 -13.81
C LEU A 26 -1.74 3.54 -12.34
N THR A 27 -2.52 2.57 -11.84
CA THR A 27 -2.39 2.07 -10.47
C THR A 27 -1.28 1.02 -10.34
N ALA A 28 -0.91 0.30 -11.40
CA ALA A 28 0.10 -0.77 -11.39
C ALA A 28 1.48 -0.39 -10.79
N PRO A 29 2.09 0.78 -11.12
CA PRO A 29 3.34 1.22 -10.48
C PRO A 29 3.16 1.53 -9.00
N GLY A 30 2.02 2.15 -8.65
CA GLY A 30 1.66 2.48 -7.28
C GLY A 30 1.50 1.24 -6.40
N ARG A 31 0.90 0.17 -6.94
CA ARG A 31 0.75 -1.12 -6.23
C ARG A 31 2.10 -1.77 -5.90
N ALA A 32 3.05 -1.74 -6.83
CA ALA A 32 4.40 -2.28 -6.60
C ALA A 32 5.19 -1.42 -5.61
N ALA A 33 5.15 -0.10 -5.75
CA ALA A 33 5.80 0.83 -4.82
C ALA A 33 5.24 0.70 -3.40
N ALA A 34 3.93 0.55 -3.26
CA ALA A 34 3.25 0.37 -1.98
C ALA A 34 3.70 -0.91 -1.24
N ARG A 35 3.95 -2.00 -1.97
CA ARG A 35 4.50 -3.25 -1.40
C ARG A 35 5.92 -3.03 -0.85
N TRP A 36 6.77 -2.33 -1.61
CA TRP A 36 8.13 -2.00 -1.16
C TRP A 36 8.12 -1.04 0.04
N MET A 37 7.24 -0.05 0.02
CA MET A 37 7.10 0.93 1.11
C MET A 37 6.61 0.28 2.41
N GLY A 38 5.73 -0.73 2.33
CA GLY A 38 5.33 -1.54 3.47
C GLY A 38 6.45 -2.43 4.04
N ALA A 39 7.45 -2.80 3.22
CA ALA A 39 8.58 -3.63 3.65
C ALA A 39 9.75 -2.83 4.26
N MET A 40 9.87 -1.54 3.94
CA MET A 40 10.92 -0.63 4.47
C MET A 40 11.16 -0.69 5.99
N PRO A 41 10.13 -0.69 6.85
CA PRO A 41 10.30 -0.73 8.30
C PRO A 41 11.03 -2.00 8.77
N ALA A 42 10.71 -3.14 8.18
CA ALA A 42 11.36 -4.41 8.49
C ALA A 42 12.83 -4.42 8.05
N VAL A 43 13.11 -3.90 6.85
CA VAL A 43 14.48 -3.75 6.33
C VAL A 43 15.30 -2.82 7.21
N MET A 44 14.73 -1.68 7.61
CA MET A 44 15.38 -0.71 8.51
C MET A 44 15.75 -1.35 9.84
N LEU A 45 14.85 -2.16 10.43
CA LEU A 45 15.10 -2.85 11.70
C LEU A 45 16.25 -3.85 11.59
N ILE A 46 16.34 -4.58 10.48
CA ILE A 46 17.46 -5.50 10.21
C ILE A 46 18.77 -4.73 10.08
N ILE A 47 18.78 -3.61 9.35
CA ILE A 47 19.96 -2.76 9.19
C ILE A 47 20.41 -2.20 10.54
N LEU A 48 19.48 -1.67 11.33
CA LEU A 48 19.77 -1.12 12.66
C LEU A 48 20.37 -2.17 13.59
N ARG A 49 19.92 -3.43 13.49
CA ARG A 49 20.46 -4.54 14.28
C ARG A 49 21.92 -4.85 13.93
N VAL A 50 22.33 -4.65 12.67
CA VAL A 50 23.72 -4.88 12.22
C VAL A 50 24.62 -3.69 12.59
N ILE A 51 24.12 -2.46 12.44
CA ILE A 51 24.91 -1.25 12.68
C ILE A 51 25.03 -0.94 14.17
N TRP A 52 23.95 -1.09 14.94
CA TRP A 52 23.91 -0.72 16.36
C TRP A 52 23.10 -1.71 17.21
N PRO A 53 23.65 -2.91 17.47
CA PRO A 53 22.94 -3.98 18.17
C PRO A 53 22.54 -3.60 19.61
N GLU A 54 23.34 -2.77 20.29
CA GLU A 54 23.05 -2.33 21.67
C GLU A 54 21.82 -1.44 21.76
N GLY A 55 21.68 -0.47 20.84
CA GLY A 55 20.49 0.39 20.76
C GLY A 55 19.23 -0.40 20.41
N VAL A 56 19.35 -1.40 19.54
CA VAL A 56 18.24 -2.31 19.22
C VAL A 56 17.89 -3.22 20.39
N ALA A 57 18.87 -3.71 21.15
CA ALA A 57 18.62 -4.51 22.33
C ALA A 57 17.83 -3.74 23.39
N LEU A 58 18.16 -2.44 23.58
CA LEU A 58 17.44 -1.55 24.50
C LEU A 58 15.94 -1.42 24.16
N LEU A 59 15.58 -1.46 22.87
CA LEU A 59 14.17 -1.46 22.45
C LEU A 59 13.41 -2.67 23.01
N PHE A 60 14.07 -3.82 23.21
CA PHE A 60 13.40 -5.03 23.69
C PHE A 60 13.52 -5.23 25.21
N THR A 61 14.60 -4.77 25.84
CA THR A 61 14.83 -4.97 27.28
C THR A 61 14.12 -3.93 28.14
N ASP A 62 14.15 -2.65 27.74
CA ASP A 62 13.57 -1.56 28.54
C ASP A 62 12.05 -1.47 28.40
N ASP A 63 11.35 -1.08 29.47
CA ASP A 63 9.89 -0.93 29.47
C ASP A 63 9.44 0.21 28.54
N VAL A 64 10.22 1.29 28.43
CA VAL A 64 9.96 2.39 27.48
C VAL A 64 10.22 1.92 26.05
N GLY A 65 11.28 1.13 25.85
CA GLY A 65 11.59 0.49 24.56
C GLY A 65 10.43 -0.35 24.03
N ARG A 66 9.85 -1.20 24.90
CA ARG A 66 8.69 -2.05 24.55
C ARG A 66 7.45 -1.23 24.19
N LEU A 67 7.19 -0.12 24.88
CA LEU A 67 6.09 0.78 24.54
C LEU A 67 6.28 1.42 23.16
N ILE A 68 7.49 1.90 22.86
CA ILE A 68 7.83 2.50 21.56
C ILE A 68 7.69 1.44 20.46
N LEU A 69 8.20 0.22 20.68
CA LEU A 69 8.03 -0.89 19.74
C LEU A 69 6.56 -1.19 19.48
N PHE A 70 5.73 -1.22 20.53
CA PHE A 70 4.30 -1.44 20.38
C PHE A 70 3.64 -0.36 19.51
N ILE A 71 3.95 0.92 19.75
CA ILE A 71 3.45 2.03 18.93
C ILE A 71 3.90 1.89 17.47
N ILE A 72 5.18 1.55 17.25
CA ILE A 72 5.72 1.34 15.90
C ILE A 72 4.97 0.22 15.19
N VAL A 73 4.75 -0.92 15.84
CA VAL A 73 4.02 -2.06 15.27
C VAL A 73 2.58 -1.67 14.94
N VAL A 74 1.88 -1.00 15.85
CA VAL A 74 0.50 -0.55 15.62
C VAL A 74 0.44 0.41 14.43
N LEU A 75 1.31 1.41 14.38
CA LEU A 75 1.37 2.37 13.28
C LEU A 75 1.70 1.66 11.95
N ASN A 76 2.58 0.67 11.99
CA ASN A 76 2.93 -0.13 10.83
C ASN A 76 1.74 -0.91 10.28
N VAL A 77 1.02 -1.60 11.17
CA VAL A 77 -0.18 -2.36 10.82
C VAL A 77 -1.26 -1.44 10.27
N VAL A 78 -1.51 -0.29 10.90
CA VAL A 78 -2.47 0.70 10.41
C VAL A 78 -2.06 1.22 9.03
N GLY A 79 -0.79 1.58 8.85
CA GLY A 79 -0.26 2.01 7.55
C GLY A 79 -0.37 0.93 6.48
N PHE A 80 -0.06 -0.32 6.83
CA PHE A 80 -0.20 -1.46 5.93
C PHE A 80 -1.67 -1.72 5.54
N LEU A 81 -2.60 -1.63 6.50
CA LEU A 81 -4.03 -1.77 6.24
C LEU A 81 -4.56 -0.63 5.36
N TRP A 82 -4.11 0.60 5.59
CA TRP A 82 -4.45 1.75 4.74
C TRP A 82 -3.93 1.57 3.32
N ILE A 83 -2.66 1.19 3.17
CA ILE A 83 -2.05 0.87 1.88
C ILE A 83 -2.85 -0.24 1.18
N ARG A 84 -3.16 -1.33 1.90
CA ARG A 84 -3.93 -2.45 1.36
C ARG A 84 -5.31 -2.00 0.91
N LYS A 85 -5.98 -1.13 1.67
CA LYS A 85 -7.29 -0.57 1.31
C LYS A 85 -7.21 0.31 0.07
N ILE A 86 -6.19 1.15 -0.05
CA ILE A 86 -5.97 2.00 -1.24
C ILE A 86 -5.69 1.13 -2.47
N VAL A 87 -4.87 0.09 -2.31
CA VAL A 87 -4.48 -0.83 -3.39
C VAL A 87 -5.61 -1.80 -3.77
N SER A 88 -6.48 -2.19 -2.82
CA SER A 88 -7.58 -3.12 -3.07
C SER A 88 -8.86 -2.46 -3.58
N ILE A 89 -8.91 -1.13 -3.73
CA ILE A 89 -10.05 -0.42 -4.32
C ILE A 89 -10.22 -0.71 -5.83
N ASP A 90 -9.31 -1.48 -6.43
CA ASP A 90 -9.34 -1.89 -7.83
C ASP A 90 -9.97 -3.31 -8.02
N ILE A 91 -11.10 -3.58 -7.34
CA ILE A 91 -12.03 -4.70 -7.62
C ILE A 91 -13.46 -4.20 -7.57
#